data_AF-A0A7Y2E5V6-F1
#
_entry.id   AF-A0A7Y2E5V6-F1
#
_cell.length_a   1.000
_cell.length_b   1.000
_cell.length_c   1.000
_cell.angle_alpha   90.00
_cell.angle_beta   90.00
_cell.angle_gamma   90.00
#
_symmetry.space_group_name_H-M   'P 1'
#
loop_
_entity.id
_entity.type
_entity.pdbx_description
1 polymer ?
#
loop_
_entity_poly.entity_id
_entity_poly.type
_entity_poly.pdbx_seq_one_letter_code
_entity_poly.pdbx_strand_id
1 'polypeptide(L)' 'RILHGKGKMEDIDLLLDLCDNMGGTTICALADGAVNPIKSSIVKWRDEYEAHVRGELGPRAGELCEVAW' A
#
# COMPACT_ATOMS: atom_id res chain seq x y z
N ARG A 1 -5.97 -7.18 0.60
CA ARG A 1 -7.19 -7.09 -0.25
C ARG A 1 -6.84 -6.85 -1.70
N ILE A 2 -6.03 -5.82 -1.99
CA ILE A 2 -5.56 -5.47 -3.34
C ILE A 2 -4.89 -6.67 -4.05
N LEU A 3 -3.97 -7.36 -3.38
CA LEU A 3 -3.25 -8.52 -3.95
C LEU A 3 -4.13 -9.76 -4.25
N HIS A 4 -5.32 -9.86 -3.65
CA HIS A 4 -6.22 -10.99 -3.84
C HIS A 4 -7.29 -10.71 -4.91
N GLY A 5 -7.10 -9.68 -5.75
CA GLY A 5 -8.09 -9.28 -6.76
C GLY A 5 -9.40 -8.73 -6.18
N LYS A 6 -9.41 -8.38 -4.88
CA LYS A 6 -10.55 -7.78 -4.16
C LYS A 6 -10.27 -6.32 -3.77
N GLY A 7 -9.29 -5.70 -4.43
CA GLY A 7 -8.95 -4.29 -4.22
C GLY A 7 -9.98 -3.40 -4.89
N LYS A 8 -10.33 -2.30 -4.23
CA LYS A 8 -11.05 -1.17 -4.83
C LYS A 8 -10.12 0.03 -4.96
N MET A 9 -10.48 0.98 -5.83
CA MET A 9 -9.76 2.26 -5.92
C MET A 9 -9.73 2.98 -4.57
N GLU A 10 -10.86 2.90 -3.85
CA GLU A 10 -11.01 3.40 -2.47
C GLU A 10 -10.00 2.79 -1.49
N ASP A 11 -9.51 1.56 -1.71
CA ASP A 11 -8.55 0.93 -0.81
C ASP A 11 -7.17 1.62 -0.91
N ILE A 12 -6.83 2.23 -2.06
CA ILE A 12 -5.57 2.98 -2.24
C ILE A 12 -5.62 4.29 -1.47
N ASP A 13 -6.73 5.02 -1.59
CA ASP A 13 -6.91 6.30 -0.89
C ASP A 13 -7.06 6.07 0.62
N LEU A 14 -7.74 4.99 1.04
CA LEU A 14 -7.80 4.57 2.44
C LEU A 14 -6.42 4.30 3.04
N LEU A 15 -5.49 3.71 2.29
CA LEU A 15 -4.11 3.48 2.76
C LEU A 15 -3.37 4.79 3.02
N LEU A 16 -3.58 5.81 2.17
CA LEU A 16 -2.99 7.13 2.36
C LEU A 16 -3.59 7.83 3.58
N ASP A 17 -4.91 7.79 3.75
CA ASP A 17 -5.59 8.33 4.93
C ASP A 17 -5.13 7.65 6.22
N LEU A 18 -4.90 6.33 6.19
CA LEU A 18 -4.40 5.60 7.36
C LEU A 18 -2.96 6.03 7.71
N CYS A 19 -2.13 6.19 6.68
CA CYS A 19 -0.78 6.72 6.79
C CYS A 19 -0.78 8.13 7.40
N ASP A 20 -1.66 9.02 6.94
CA ASP A 20 -1.82 10.38 7.49
C ASP A 20 -2.29 10.40 8.93
N ASN A 21 -3.17 9.47 9.33
CA ASN A 21 -3.62 9.36 10.71
C ASN A 21 -2.59 8.74 11.66
N MET A 22 -1.60 8.01 11.15
CA MET A 22 -0.53 7.38 11.96
C MET A 22 0.74 8.22 12.04
N GLY A 23 1.07 8.97 10.97
CA GLY A 23 2.24 9.83 10.93
C GLY A 23 2.07 11.04 11.84
N GLY A 24 3.02 11.28 12.74
CA GLY A 24 3.00 12.42 13.66
C GLY A 24 1.95 12.39 14.78
N THR A 25 1.11 11.35 14.87
CA THR A 25 0.16 11.17 15.99
C THR A 25 0.75 10.40 17.16
N THR A 26 1.88 9.72 16.96
CA THR A 26 2.57 8.99 18.02
C THR A 26 3.95 9.58 18.31
N ILE A 27 4.37 9.57 19.57
CA ILE A 27 5.69 10.07 20.03
C ILE A 27 6.85 9.18 19.54
N CYS A 28 6.58 7.91 19.23
CA CYS A 28 7.60 6.97 18.78
C CYS A 28 7.84 7.12 17.27
N ALA A 29 9.09 7.35 16.86
CA ALA A 29 9.50 7.45 15.46
C ALA A 29 9.26 6.16 14.63
N LEU A 30 8.86 5.06 15.27
CA LEU A 30 8.50 3.82 14.58
C LEU A 30 7.29 4.01 13.66
N ALA A 31 6.29 4.79 14.06
CA ALA A 31 5.12 5.03 13.22
C ALA A 31 5.51 5.80 11.95
N ASP A 32 6.25 6.89 12.08
CA ASP A 32 6.75 7.66 10.94
C ASP A 32 7.67 6.81 10.04
N GLY A 33 8.50 5.95 10.64
CA GLY A 33 9.36 5.01 9.94
C GLY A 33 8.60 3.95 9.13
N ALA A 34 7.41 3.53 9.59
CA ALA A 34 6.54 2.59 8.88
C ALA A 34 5.69 3.28 7.80
N VAL A 35 5.21 4.50 8.08
CA VAL A 35 4.30 5.25 7.20
C VAL A 35 5.03 5.81 5.98
N ASN A 36 6.20 6.41 6.16
CA ASN A 36 6.96 7.05 5.08
C ASN A 36 7.26 6.14 3.88
N PRO A 37 7.76 4.89 4.05
CA PRO A 37 7.99 4.00 2.92
C PRO A 37 6.68 3.67 2.19
N ILE A 38 5.59 3.40 2.92
CA ILE A 38 4.28 3.08 2.32
C ILE A 38 3.76 4.26 1.50
N LYS A 39 3.74 5.46 2.07
CA LYS A 39 3.33 6.69 1.36
C LYS A 39 4.15 6.92 0.12
N SER A 40 5.48 6.83 0.24
CA SER A 40 6.38 7.04 -0.90
C SER A 40 6.14 6.01 -2.01
N SER A 41 5.82 4.78 -1.64
CA SER A 41 5.52 3.71 -2.59
C SER A 41 4.22 3.95 -3.34
N ILE A 42 3.16 4.35 -2.63
CA ILE A 42 1.87 4.67 -3.26
C ILE A 42 2.01 5.88 -4.19
N VAL A 43 2.76 6.91 -3.81
CA VAL A 43 2.94 8.12 -4.64
C VAL A 43 3.76 7.82 -5.90
N LYS A 44 4.86 7.04 -5.78
CA LYS A 44 5.74 6.74 -6.92
C LYS A 44 5.17 5.71 -7.88
N TRP A 45 4.44 4.73 -7.37
CA TRP A 45 3.94 3.59 -8.14
C TRP A 45 2.42 3.50 -8.13
N ARG A 46 1.71 4.64 -7.98
CA ARG A 46 0.24 4.68 -7.92
C ARG A 46 -0.41 3.91 -9.07
N ASP A 47 0.12 4.10 -10.27
CA ASP A 47 -0.37 3.45 -11.49
C ASP A 47 -0.31 1.92 -11.40
N GLU A 48 0.69 1.35 -10.71
CA GLU A 48 0.79 -0.09 -10.50
C GLU A 48 -0.26 -0.61 -9.51
N TYR A 49 -0.59 0.17 -8.47
CA TYR A 49 -1.68 -0.15 -7.55
C TYR A 49 -3.03 -0.09 -8.26
N GLU A 50 -3.25 0.93 -9.09
CA GLU A 50 -4.48 1.03 -9.89
C GLU A 50 -4.61 -0.13 -10.88
N ALA A 51 -3.52 -0.50 -11.56
CA ALA A 51 -3.50 -1.63 -12.48
C ALA A 51 -3.72 -2.98 -11.76
N HIS A 52 -3.26 -3.14 -10.50
CA HIS A 52 -3.60 -4.30 -9.67
C HIS A 52 -5.09 -4.32 -9.28
N VAL A 53 -5.67 -3.15 -8.98
CA VAL A 53 -7.10 -3.02 -8.66
C VAL A 53 -7.97 -3.29 -9.91
N ARG A 54 -7.53 -2.84 -11.09
CA ARG A 54 -8.20 -3.10 -12.38
C ARG A 54 -8.03 -4.53 -12.88
N GLY A 55 -7.11 -5.32 -12.31
CA GLY A 55 -6.81 -6.68 -12.73
C GLY A 55 -5.92 -6.77 -13.99
N GLU A 56 -5.25 -5.68 -14.34
CA GLU A 56 -4.39 -5.57 -15.54
C GLU A 56 -2.96 -6.06 -15.27
N LEU A 57 -2.51 -6.00 -14.03
CA LEU A 57 -1.27 -6.64 -13.57
C LEU A 57 -1.60 -8.00 -12.96
N GLY A 58 -1.30 -9.07 -13.69
CA GLY A 58 -1.17 -10.41 -13.11
C GLY A 58 -0.12 -10.42 -11.98
N PRO A 59 -0.09 -11.46 -11.12
CA PRO A 59 0.50 -11.40 -9.79
C PRO A 59 2.04 -11.35 -9.81
N ARG A 60 2.64 -10.23 -10.20
CA ARG A 60 4.07 -9.98 -9.95
C ARG A 60 4.34 -9.74 -8.46
N ALA A 61 3.30 -9.37 -7.70
CA ALA A 61 3.31 -9.36 -6.24
C ALA A 61 3.12 -10.76 -5.60
N GLY A 62 2.79 -11.79 -6.39
CA GLY A 62 2.65 -13.17 -5.92
C GLY A 62 3.96 -13.76 -5.39
N GLU A 63 5.10 -13.39 -5.98
CA GLU A 63 6.42 -13.86 -5.50
C GLU A 63 6.80 -13.27 -4.13
N LEU A 64 6.29 -12.09 -3.75
CA LEU A 64 6.59 -11.50 -2.43
C LEU A 64 5.73 -12.08 -1.30
N CYS A 65 4.55 -12.63 -1.61
CA CYS A 65 3.67 -13.22 -0.58
C CYS A 65 4.14 -14.62 -0.13
N GLU A 66 4.90 -15.34 -0.96
CA GLU A 66 5.44 -16.66 -0.60
C GLU A 66 6.78 -16.58 0.16
N VAL A 67 7.51 -15.45 0.04
CA VAL A 67 8.83 -15.25 0.69
C VAL A 67 8.78 -14.34 1.92
N ALA A 68 7.60 -13.88 2.34
CA ALA A 68 7.44 -12.97 3.47
C ALA A 68 6.63 -13.57 4.63
N TRP A 69 6.92 -14.82 5.03
CA TRP A 69 6.63 -15.38 6.36
C TRP A 69 7.66 -16.45 6.75
#